data_AF-A0A924KEW8-F1
#
_entry.id   AF-A0A924KEW8-F1
#
_cell.length_a   1.000
_cell.length_b   1.000
_cell.length_c   1.000
_cell.angle_alpha   90.00
_cell.angle_beta   90.00
_cell.angle_gamma   90.00
#
_symmetry.space_group_name_H-M   'P 1'
#
loop_
_entity.id
_entity.type
_entity.pdbx_description
1 polymer ?
#
loop_
_entity_poly.entity_id
_entity_poly.type
_entity_poly.pdbx_seq_one_letter_code
_entity_poly.pdbx_strand_id
1 'polypeptide(L)'
;MLIALISSCNLQEKEQPLTLKLNSNDSNFRVQNGIIFHEQNLYTGYIFTLFQNQKDTSMIKGFLNGREHGTWKKIYPDGTLQEIRVYRNGKKVEKYNAYWENGTKKLAYSFKNDEYEGICEEWNSGGILIKSMHYSKGYEEGTQKMFFDDGKIRSNYVIVNGRRYGLLGTKNCINVSDSILKK
;
A
#
# COMPACT_ATOMS: atom_id res chain seq x y z
N MET A 1 -5.38 -16.29 53.47
CA MET A 1 -5.73 -15.41 52.34
C MET A 1 -4.52 -15.35 51.42
N LEU A 2 -4.46 -16.25 50.44
CA LEU A 2 -3.33 -16.42 49.52
C LEU A 2 -3.61 -15.55 48.29
N ILE A 3 -2.81 -14.51 48.06
CA ILE A 3 -2.93 -13.68 46.86
C ILE A 3 -1.98 -14.24 45.81
N ALA A 4 -2.54 -14.93 44.81
CA ALA A 4 -1.83 -15.36 43.62
C ALA A 4 -1.74 -14.18 42.63
N LEU A 5 -0.54 -13.62 42.48
CA LEU A 5 -0.22 -12.63 41.44
C LEU A 5 0.00 -13.38 40.13
N ILE A 6 -1.00 -13.35 39.25
CA ILE A 6 -0.88 -13.86 37.88
C ILE A 6 -0.11 -12.79 37.10
N SER A 7 1.19 -13.00 36.95
CA SER A 7 2.04 -12.20 36.06
C SER A 7 1.65 -12.52 34.61
N SER A 8 0.95 -11.58 33.97
CA SER A 8 0.61 -11.62 32.56
C SER A 8 1.90 -11.59 31.74
N CYS A 9 2.35 -12.75 31.27
CA CYS A 9 3.48 -12.84 30.37
C CYS A 9 3.09 -12.19 29.03
N ASN A 10 3.48 -10.92 28.85
CA ASN A 10 3.48 -10.29 27.53
C ASN A 10 4.50 -11.06 26.67
N LEU A 11 4.01 -12.01 25.87
CA LEU A 11 4.76 -12.59 24.77
C LEU A 11 4.91 -11.51 23.70
N GLN A 12 5.89 -10.63 23.88
CA GLN A 12 6.48 -9.92 22.75
C GLN A 12 7.05 -11.00 21.84
N GLU A 13 6.41 -11.23 20.70
CA GLU A 13 6.97 -12.01 19.59
C GLU A 13 8.36 -11.44 19.30
N LYS A 14 9.41 -12.14 19.73
CA LYS A 14 10.78 -11.77 19.37
C LYS A 14 10.86 -11.90 17.85
N GLU A 15 11.01 -10.78 17.16
CA GLU A 15 11.28 -10.75 15.73
C GLU A 15 12.51 -11.63 15.46
N GLN A 16 12.30 -12.81 14.88
CA GLN A 16 13.40 -13.63 14.40
C GLN A 16 14.08 -12.87 13.26
N PRO A 17 15.41 -12.66 13.31
CA PRO A 17 16.10 -11.92 12.27
C PRO A 17 16.00 -12.70 10.96
N LEU A 18 15.41 -12.07 9.95
CA LEU A 18 15.38 -12.57 8.57
C LEU A 18 16.81 -12.52 8.01
N THR A 19 17.56 -13.62 8.13
CA THR A 19 18.96 -13.68 7.67
C THR A 19 19.12 -14.29 6.29
N LEU A 20 18.26 -15.24 5.91
CA LEU A 20 18.31 -15.92 4.62
C LEU A 20 17.83 -14.99 3.49
N LYS A 21 18.56 -14.95 2.37
CA LYS A 21 18.16 -14.23 1.15
C LYS A 21 18.29 -15.14 -0.06
N LEU A 22 17.21 -15.31 -0.81
CA LEU A 22 17.17 -16.18 -1.99
C LEU A 22 16.62 -15.45 -3.21
N ASN A 23 17.09 -15.85 -4.39
CA ASN A 23 16.61 -15.29 -5.65
C ASN A 23 15.19 -15.81 -5.94
N SER A 24 14.29 -14.95 -6.44
CA SER A 24 12.91 -15.33 -6.78
C SER A 24 12.81 -16.44 -7.83
N ASN A 25 13.87 -16.70 -8.60
CA ASN A 25 13.93 -17.74 -9.62
C ASN A 25 14.44 -19.10 -9.08
N ASP A 26 14.71 -19.22 -7.78
CA ASP A 26 15.06 -20.51 -7.18
C ASP A 26 13.91 -21.51 -7.37
N SER A 27 14.19 -22.62 -8.07
CA SER A 27 13.20 -23.64 -8.42
C SER A 27 12.65 -24.42 -7.23
N ASN A 28 13.25 -24.29 -6.05
CA ASN A 28 12.78 -24.94 -4.83
C ASN A 28 11.64 -24.17 -4.15
N PHE A 29 11.29 -22.97 -4.63
CA PHE A 29 10.11 -22.28 -4.13
C PHE A 29 8.81 -22.92 -4.58
N ARG A 30 7.86 -23.04 -3.66
CA ARG A 30 6.48 -23.48 -3.91
C ARG A 30 5.51 -22.57 -3.18
N VAL A 31 4.38 -22.28 -3.82
CA VAL A 31 3.30 -21.48 -3.21
C VAL A 31 2.07 -22.36 -3.05
N GLN A 32 1.54 -22.44 -1.83
CA GLN A 32 0.31 -23.15 -1.54
C GLN A 32 -0.59 -22.23 -0.72
N ASN A 33 -1.76 -21.87 -1.24
CA ASN A 33 -2.73 -20.98 -0.58
C ASN A 33 -2.12 -19.66 -0.07
N GLY A 34 -1.21 -19.07 -0.86
CA GLY A 34 -0.51 -17.83 -0.50
C GLY A 34 0.60 -17.98 0.55
N ILE A 35 0.91 -19.21 0.97
CA ILE A 35 2.04 -19.53 1.85
C ILE A 35 3.24 -19.96 1.01
N ILE A 36 4.39 -19.36 1.28
CA ILE A 36 5.65 -19.65 0.62
C ILE A 36 6.39 -20.77 1.34
N PHE A 37 6.72 -21.81 0.59
CA PHE A 37 7.60 -22.89 0.99
C PHE A 37 8.89 -22.80 0.19
N HIS A 38 10.00 -23.15 0.83
CA HIS A 38 11.26 -23.43 0.14
C HIS A 38 11.62 -24.89 0.45
N GLU A 39 11.82 -25.66 -0.60
CA GLU A 39 11.89 -27.13 -0.56
C GLU A 39 10.61 -27.75 0.02
N GLN A 40 10.61 -28.09 1.31
CA GLN A 40 9.49 -28.68 2.04
C GLN A 40 9.13 -27.89 3.32
N ASN A 41 9.85 -26.81 3.62
CA ASN A 41 9.68 -26.04 4.86
C ASN A 41 9.03 -24.69 4.58
N LEU A 42 8.33 -24.15 5.58
CA LEU A 42 7.83 -22.77 5.53
C LEU A 42 9.01 -21.80 5.40
N TYR A 43 8.92 -20.89 4.44
CA TYR A 43 10.03 -20.00 4.15
C TYR A 43 10.08 -18.83 5.14
N THR A 44 11.25 -18.61 5.74
CA THR A 44 11.55 -17.43 6.56
C THR A 44 12.83 -16.80 6.03
N GLY A 45 12.73 -15.57 5.51
CA GLY A 45 13.84 -14.87 4.89
C GLY A 45 13.38 -13.78 3.92
N TYR A 46 14.29 -13.31 3.06
CA TYR A 46 13.99 -12.38 1.99
C TYR A 46 14.10 -13.05 0.62
N ILE A 47 13.08 -12.84 -0.21
CA ILE A 47 13.15 -13.12 -1.64
C ILE A 47 13.53 -11.84 -2.36
N PHE A 48 14.58 -11.89 -3.17
CA PHE A 48 14.97 -10.78 -4.05
C PHE A 48 14.76 -11.14 -5.52
N THR A 49 14.38 -10.15 -6.32
CA THR A 49 14.22 -10.26 -7.77
C THR A 49 15.18 -9.30 -8.44
N LEU A 50 15.83 -9.76 -9.52
CA LEU A 50 16.75 -8.93 -10.31
C LEU A 50 15.99 -8.18 -11.43
N PHE A 51 16.59 -7.14 -12.00
CA PHE A 51 16.11 -6.59 -13.27
C PHE A 51 16.34 -7.60 -14.41
N GLN A 52 15.47 -7.62 -15.43
CA GLN A 52 15.60 -8.57 -16.55
C GLN A 52 16.93 -8.45 -17.29
N ASN A 53 17.47 -7.22 -17.39
CA ASN A 53 18.67 -6.90 -18.18
C ASN A 53 19.85 -6.42 -17.32
N GLN A 54 19.74 -6.51 -15.99
CA GLN A 54 20.81 -6.09 -15.09
C GLN A 54 20.99 -7.11 -13.97
N LYS A 55 22.18 -7.14 -13.38
CA LYS A 55 22.46 -7.99 -12.21
C LYS A 55 22.01 -7.37 -10.89
N ASP A 56 21.41 -6.18 -10.92
CA ASP A 56 20.96 -5.48 -9.72
C ASP A 56 19.51 -5.83 -9.34
N THR A 57 19.17 -5.59 -8.08
CA THR A 57 17.91 -6.00 -7.45
C THR A 57 16.80 -5.00 -7.75
N SER A 58 15.74 -5.48 -8.41
CA SER A 58 14.53 -4.70 -8.68
C SER A 58 13.56 -4.71 -7.50
N MET A 59 13.61 -5.74 -6.65
CA MET A 59 12.62 -5.93 -5.59
C MET A 59 13.16 -6.82 -4.49
N ILE A 60 12.81 -6.50 -3.24
CA ILE A 60 13.08 -7.33 -2.05
C ILE A 60 11.79 -7.47 -1.26
N LYS A 61 11.47 -8.71 -0.90
CA LYS A 61 10.27 -9.10 -0.16
C LYS A 61 10.64 -9.97 1.03
N GLY A 62 10.25 -9.57 2.24
CA GLY A 62 10.43 -10.38 3.45
C GLY A 62 9.26 -11.34 3.71
N PHE A 63 9.57 -12.49 4.27
CA PHE A 63 8.62 -13.53 4.63
C PHE A 63 8.97 -14.15 5.98
N LEU A 64 7.97 -14.44 6.81
CA LEU A 64 8.08 -15.16 8.07
C LEU A 64 7.07 -16.31 8.06
N ASN A 65 7.54 -17.54 8.25
CA ASN A 65 6.72 -18.75 8.23
C ASN A 65 5.82 -18.83 6.98
N GLY A 66 6.41 -18.48 5.83
CA GLY A 66 5.79 -18.47 4.52
C GLY A 66 4.82 -17.31 4.25
N ARG A 67 4.62 -16.38 5.19
CA ARG A 67 3.73 -15.22 5.05
C ARG A 67 4.51 -13.94 4.84
N GLU A 68 3.96 -12.99 4.11
CA GLU A 68 4.57 -11.66 3.90
C GLU A 68 4.87 -10.98 5.25
N HIS A 69 6.10 -10.54 5.46
CA HIS A 69 6.52 -9.96 6.72
C HIS A 69 7.67 -8.97 6.52
N GLY A 70 7.66 -7.87 7.26
CA GLY A 70 8.67 -6.82 7.19
C GLY A 70 8.47 -5.89 6.00
N THR A 71 9.52 -5.13 5.70
CA THR A 71 9.49 -4.06 4.68
C THR A 71 9.79 -4.62 3.30
N TRP A 72 8.84 -4.47 2.39
CA TRP A 72 8.99 -4.75 0.97
C TRP A 72 9.41 -3.49 0.25
N LYS A 73 10.35 -3.64 -0.69
CA LYS A 73 10.87 -2.54 -1.49
C LYS A 73 10.90 -2.93 -2.96
N LYS A 74 10.58 -1.97 -3.82
CA LYS A 74 10.73 -2.07 -5.27
C LYS A 74 11.46 -0.84 -5.79
N ILE A 75 12.34 -1.03 -6.75
CA ILE A 75 13.27 -0.01 -7.24
C ILE A 75 13.14 0.06 -8.76
N TYR A 76 13.25 1.27 -9.31
CA TYR A 76 13.36 1.51 -10.73
C TYR A 76 14.77 1.16 -11.26
N PRO A 77 14.94 0.91 -12.58
CA PRO A 77 16.24 0.56 -13.16
C PRO A 77 17.34 1.62 -12.97
N ASP A 78 16.99 2.87 -12.68
CA ASP A 78 17.89 3.98 -12.38
C ASP A 78 18.31 4.06 -10.88
N GLY A 79 17.79 3.15 -10.05
CA GLY A 79 18.01 3.13 -8.60
C GLY A 79 17.00 3.93 -7.78
N THR A 80 16.08 4.67 -8.42
CA THR A 80 15.04 5.43 -7.72
C THR A 80 14.07 4.49 -7.01
N LEU A 81 13.72 4.80 -5.76
CA LEU A 81 12.74 4.01 -5.00
C LEU A 81 11.39 4.08 -5.69
N GLN A 82 10.86 2.95 -6.14
CA GLN A 82 9.54 2.88 -6.76
C GLN A 82 8.44 2.71 -5.71
N GLU A 83 8.63 1.79 -4.77
CA GLU A 83 7.62 1.45 -3.77
C GLU A 83 8.27 0.94 -2.49
N ILE A 84 7.70 1.33 -1.36
CA ILE A 84 7.99 0.77 -0.04
C ILE A 84 6.67 0.50 0.70
N ARG A 85 6.54 -0.70 1.25
CA ARG A 85 5.34 -1.15 1.97
C ARG A 85 5.72 -2.09 3.11
N VAL A 86 5.00 -2.02 4.23
CA VAL A 86 5.24 -2.88 5.38
C VAL A 86 4.15 -3.93 5.51
N TYR A 87 4.58 -5.16 5.80
CA TYR A 87 3.71 -6.30 6.07
C TYR A 87 3.98 -6.87 7.46
N ARG A 88 2.94 -7.38 8.10
CA ARG A 88 3.03 -8.16 9.32
C ARG A 88 2.13 -9.38 9.21
N ASN A 89 2.74 -10.56 9.20
CA ASN A 89 2.05 -11.85 9.16
C ASN A 89 1.01 -11.98 8.03
N GLY A 90 1.38 -11.50 6.84
CA GLY A 90 0.55 -11.54 5.63
C GLY A 90 -0.40 -10.36 5.46
N LYS A 91 -0.41 -9.38 6.38
CA LYS A 91 -1.27 -8.21 6.30
C LYS A 91 -0.49 -6.93 6.11
N LYS A 92 -1.01 -6.00 5.32
CA LYS A 92 -0.46 -4.65 5.18
C LYS A 92 -0.64 -3.87 6.48
N VAL A 93 0.41 -3.19 6.88
CA VAL A 93 0.42 -2.31 8.06
C VAL A 93 1.19 -1.03 7.74
N GLU A 94 0.96 0.00 8.54
CA GLU A 94 1.69 1.26 8.49
C GLU A 94 1.61 1.92 7.10
N LYS A 95 2.70 2.49 6.59
CA LYS A 95 2.70 3.27 5.35
C LYS A 95 3.01 2.39 4.14
N TYR A 96 2.28 2.65 3.06
CA TYR A 96 2.63 2.29 1.71
C TYR A 96 2.93 3.59 0.94
N ASN A 97 4.18 3.80 0.55
CA ASN A 97 4.54 4.90 -0.33
C ASN A 97 4.98 4.36 -1.69
N ALA A 98 4.57 5.04 -2.75
CA ALA A 98 5.13 4.84 -4.08
C ALA A 98 5.53 6.17 -4.69
N TYR A 99 6.45 6.11 -5.64
CA TYR A 99 7.01 7.27 -6.33
C TYR A 99 6.96 7.04 -7.83
N TRP A 100 6.90 8.12 -8.58
CA TRP A 100 7.09 8.13 -10.03
C TRP A 100 8.58 7.95 -10.37
N GLU A 101 8.90 7.64 -11.63
CA GLU A 101 10.28 7.46 -12.10
C GLU A 101 11.14 8.70 -11.87
N ASN A 102 10.55 9.90 -11.94
CA ASN A 102 11.24 11.15 -11.63
C ASN A 102 11.45 11.41 -10.12
N GLY A 103 11.15 10.43 -9.26
CA GLY A 103 11.28 10.51 -7.81
C GLY A 103 10.17 11.30 -7.09
N THR A 104 9.23 11.91 -7.83
CA THR A 104 8.08 12.59 -7.21
C THR A 104 7.16 11.59 -6.55
N LYS A 105 6.49 12.00 -5.48
CA LYS A 105 5.54 11.14 -4.77
C LYS A 105 4.42 10.75 -5.71
N LYS A 106 4.03 9.48 -5.71
CA LYS A 106 2.90 8.96 -6.49
C LYS A 106 1.72 8.66 -5.59
N LEU A 107 1.97 8.02 -4.45
CA LEU A 107 0.95 7.76 -3.44
C LEU A 107 1.56 7.64 -2.05
N ALA A 108 0.73 7.88 -1.05
CA ALA A 108 1.01 7.69 0.36
C ALA A 108 -0.25 7.17 1.03
N TYR A 109 -0.33 5.87 1.22
CA TYR A 109 -1.43 5.21 1.89
C TYR A 109 -1.00 4.71 3.26
N SER A 110 -1.99 4.48 4.10
CA SER A 110 -1.83 4.05 5.47
C SER A 110 -2.76 2.86 5.70
N PHE A 111 -2.23 1.80 6.29
CA PHE A 111 -2.93 0.55 6.50
C PHE A 111 -2.89 0.11 7.96
N LYS A 112 -3.96 -0.53 8.41
CA LYS A 112 -4.05 -1.26 9.66
C LYS A 112 -4.70 -2.61 9.38
N ASN A 113 -3.89 -3.67 9.34
CA ASN A 113 -4.36 -5.03 9.07
C ASN A 113 -5.16 -5.14 7.75
N ASP A 114 -4.57 -4.67 6.64
CA ASP A 114 -5.17 -4.59 5.30
C ASP A 114 -6.26 -3.54 5.08
N GLU A 115 -6.76 -2.89 6.13
CA GLU A 115 -7.73 -1.82 6.03
C GLU A 115 -7.04 -0.47 5.85
N TYR A 116 -7.57 0.40 4.98
CA TYR A 116 -7.13 1.80 4.90
C TYR A 116 -7.42 2.53 6.22
N GLU A 117 -6.48 3.31 6.70
CA GLU A 117 -6.58 4.01 7.98
C GLU A 117 -5.96 5.41 7.91
N GLY A 118 -6.71 6.46 8.23
CA GLY A 118 -6.24 7.84 8.13
C GLY A 118 -6.21 8.35 6.69
N ILE A 119 -5.36 9.35 6.44
CA ILE A 119 -5.29 10.04 5.16
C ILE A 119 -4.49 9.23 4.14
N CYS A 120 -5.10 9.03 2.96
CA CYS A 120 -4.55 8.35 1.79
C CYS A 120 -4.52 9.32 0.61
N GLU A 121 -3.34 9.52 0.05
CA GLU A 121 -3.09 10.56 -0.96
C GLU A 121 -2.47 10.00 -2.24
N GLU A 122 -2.79 10.63 -3.37
CA GLU A 122 -2.23 10.36 -4.68
C GLU A 122 -1.84 11.67 -5.37
N TRP A 123 -0.71 11.66 -6.06
CA TRP A 123 -0.20 12.77 -6.85
C TRP A 123 0.07 12.30 -8.28
N ASN A 124 -0.11 13.18 -9.26
CA ASN A 124 0.32 12.92 -10.63
C ASN A 124 1.85 13.05 -10.78
N SER A 125 2.39 12.74 -11.96
CA SER A 125 3.84 12.77 -12.21
C SER A 125 4.45 14.16 -12.16
N GLY A 126 3.64 15.22 -12.25
CA GLY A 126 4.06 16.61 -12.03
C GLY A 126 4.11 17.01 -10.55
N GLY A 127 3.75 16.11 -9.63
CA GLY A 127 3.71 16.38 -8.18
C GLY A 127 2.44 17.09 -7.72
N ILE A 128 1.41 17.22 -8.57
CA ILE A 128 0.13 17.83 -8.20
C ILE A 128 -0.71 16.78 -7.46
N LEU A 129 -1.25 17.15 -6.29
CA LEU A 129 -2.16 16.31 -5.52
C LEU A 129 -3.47 16.15 -6.29
N ILE A 130 -3.82 14.91 -6.64
CA ILE A 130 -5.03 14.59 -7.41
C ILE A 130 -6.10 13.87 -6.57
N LYS A 131 -5.72 13.32 -5.41
CA LYS A 131 -6.64 12.69 -4.48
C LYS A 131 -6.11 12.79 -3.05
N SER A 132 -6.99 13.12 -2.10
CA SER A 132 -6.75 13.03 -0.66
C SER A 132 -8.04 12.55 0.01
N MET A 133 -7.99 11.34 0.55
CA MET A 133 -9.15 10.65 1.11
C MET A 133 -8.86 10.23 2.54
N HIS A 134 -9.79 10.47 3.45
CA HIS A 134 -9.68 10.04 4.84
C HIS A 134 -10.50 8.76 5.06
N TYR A 135 -9.85 7.75 5.64
CA TYR A 135 -10.43 6.44 5.93
C TYR A 135 -10.34 6.10 7.42
N SER A 136 -11.25 5.26 7.88
CA SER A 136 -11.27 4.69 9.22
C SER A 136 -11.79 3.27 9.13
N LYS A 137 -10.96 2.28 9.53
CA LYS A 137 -11.28 0.85 9.40
C LYS A 137 -11.71 0.45 7.98
N GLY A 138 -11.05 1.03 6.97
CA GLY A 138 -11.31 0.76 5.56
C GLY A 138 -12.51 1.51 4.95
N TYR A 139 -13.26 2.28 5.72
CA TYR A 139 -14.40 3.07 5.23
C TYR A 139 -14.04 4.55 5.12
N GLU A 140 -14.56 5.25 4.10
CA GLU A 140 -14.40 6.70 3.98
C GLU A 140 -15.04 7.40 5.20
N GLU A 141 -14.30 8.28 5.86
CA GLU A 141 -14.75 9.08 7.00
C GLU A 141 -14.18 10.49 6.88
N GLY A 142 -14.90 11.53 7.28
CA GLY A 142 -14.37 12.89 7.21
C GLY A 142 -14.14 13.36 5.76
N THR A 143 -13.13 14.21 5.57
CA THR A 143 -12.94 14.99 4.33
C THR A 143 -12.36 14.16 3.18
N GLN A 144 -12.95 14.33 2.00
CA GLN A 144 -12.58 13.69 0.74
C GLN A 144 -12.39 14.75 -0.34
N LYS A 145 -11.24 14.75 -1.02
CA LYS A 145 -10.92 15.70 -2.09
C LYS A 145 -10.32 14.98 -3.29
N MET A 146 -10.80 15.36 -4.47
CA MET A 146 -10.19 14.94 -5.73
C MET A 146 -10.04 16.16 -6.62
N PHE A 147 -8.97 16.16 -7.40
CA PHE A 147 -8.61 17.23 -8.31
C PHE A 147 -8.40 16.65 -9.71
N PHE A 148 -8.55 17.50 -10.73
CA PHE A 148 -8.05 17.22 -12.06
C PHE A 148 -6.53 17.39 -12.08
N ASP A 149 -5.87 16.95 -13.16
CA ASP A 149 -4.41 17.06 -13.30
C ASP A 149 -3.91 18.51 -13.35
N ASP A 150 -4.79 19.47 -13.66
CA ASP A 150 -4.51 20.92 -13.60
C ASP A 150 -4.70 21.53 -12.20
N GLY A 151 -5.02 20.70 -11.20
CA GLY A 151 -5.25 21.10 -9.81
C GLY A 151 -6.65 21.65 -9.53
N LYS A 152 -7.56 21.74 -10.51
CA LYS A 152 -8.94 22.18 -10.27
C LYS A 152 -9.71 21.14 -9.47
N ILE A 153 -10.60 21.60 -8.60
CA ILE A 153 -11.45 20.71 -7.79
C ILE A 153 -12.36 19.90 -8.71
N ARG A 154 -12.27 18.58 -8.58
CA ARG A 154 -13.18 17.61 -9.21
C ARG A 154 -14.28 17.18 -8.23
N SER A 155 -13.92 16.95 -6.97
CA SER A 155 -14.86 16.67 -5.88
C SER A 155 -14.29 17.18 -4.55
N ASN A 156 -15.17 17.62 -3.67
CA ASN A 156 -14.85 18.07 -2.33
C ASN A 156 -16.07 17.83 -1.43
N TYR A 157 -16.01 16.78 -0.63
CA TYR A 157 -17.12 16.38 0.23
C TYR A 157 -16.61 15.81 1.56
N VAL A 158 -17.51 15.72 2.53
CA VAL A 158 -17.25 15.13 3.85
C VAL A 158 -18.21 13.99 4.10
N ILE A 159 -17.74 12.93 4.75
CA ILE A 159 -18.59 11.86 5.27
C ILE A 159 -18.73 12.03 6.79
N VAL A 160 -19.98 12.16 7.23
CA VAL A 160 -20.35 12.28 8.64
C VAL A 160 -21.44 11.25 8.91
N ASN A 161 -21.19 10.32 9.83
CA ASN A 161 -22.10 9.22 10.19
C ASN A 161 -22.59 8.43 8.96
N GLY A 162 -21.66 8.10 8.04
CA GLY A 162 -21.94 7.35 6.82
C GLY A 162 -22.67 8.13 5.72
N ARG A 163 -22.99 9.42 5.93
CA ARG A 163 -23.65 10.27 4.91
C ARG A 163 -22.67 11.25 4.30
N ARG A 164 -22.80 11.45 2.97
CA ARG A 164 -21.95 12.34 2.18
C ARG A 164 -22.56 13.74 2.07
N TYR A 165 -21.73 14.78 2.25
CA TYR A 165 -22.11 16.19 2.12
C TYR A 165 -21.08 16.95 1.30
N GLY A 166 -21.51 17.70 0.29
CA GLY A 166 -20.64 18.55 -0.53
C GLY A 166 -20.65 18.17 -2.01
N LEU A 167 -19.61 18.58 -2.72
CA LEU A 167 -19.45 18.39 -4.15
C LEU A 167 -18.94 16.98 -4.45
N LEU A 168 -19.82 16.09 -4.90
CA LEU A 168 -19.45 14.71 -5.26
C LEU A 168 -18.82 14.59 -6.65
N GLY A 169 -18.98 15.61 -7.49
CA GLY A 169 -18.46 15.64 -8.84
C GLY A 169 -19.02 16.82 -9.63
N THR A 170 -18.36 17.17 -10.74
CA THR A 170 -18.87 18.16 -11.69
C THR A 170 -19.81 17.48 -12.68
N LYS A 171 -21.11 17.79 -12.63
CA LYS A 171 -21.97 17.59 -13.80
C LYS A 171 -21.70 18.77 -14.73
N ASN A 172 -21.03 18.51 -15.87
CA ASN A 172 -20.90 19.53 -16.90
C ASN A 172 -22.29 19.81 -17.46
N CYS A 173 -22.84 20.98 -17.14
CA CYS A 173 -24.05 21.46 -17.81
C CYS A 173 -23.72 21.67 -19.28
N ILE A 174 -24.28 20.87 -20.17
CA ILE A 174 -24.30 21.14 -21.60
C ILE A 174 -25.55 21.97 -21.89
N ASN A 175 -25.41 23.04 -22.68
CA ASN A 175 -26.60 23.70 -23.19
C ASN A 175 -27.36 22.70 -24.07
N VAL A 176 -28.68 22.68 -23.93
CA VAL A 176 -29.55 21.78 -24.71
C VAL A 176 -29.32 22.01 -26.21
N SER A 177 -29.10 23.26 -26.65
CA SER A 177 -28.72 23.60 -28.03
C SER A 177 -27.47 22.87 -28.51
N ASP A 178 -26.43 22.79 -27.67
CA ASP A 178 -25.13 22.19 -28.03
C ASP A 178 -25.20 20.67 -28.12
N SER A 179 -26.19 20.05 -27.46
CA SER A 179 -26.46 18.62 -27.54
C SER A 179 -27.19 18.21 -28.83
N ILE A 180 -27.96 19.12 -29.41
CA ILE A 180 -28.77 18.88 -30.62
C ILE A 180 -27.90 19.01 -31.90
N LEU A 181 -26.85 19.84 -31.86
CA LEU A 181 -26.01 20.15 -33.01
C LEU A 181 -24.85 19.16 -33.23
N LYS A 182 -24.67 18.16 -32.35
CA LYS A 182 -23.74 17.04 -32.56
C LYS A 182 -24.48 15.86 -33.17
N LYS A 183 -24.73 15.93 -34.48
CA LYS A 183 -25.21 14.79 -35.28
C LYS A 183 -24.29 14.59 -36.47
#